data_AF-A0A352B1X6-F1
#
_entry.id   AF-A0A352B1X6-F1
#
_cell.length_a   1.000
_cell.length_b   1.000
_cell.length_c   1.000
_cell.angle_alpha   90.00
_cell.angle_beta   90.00
_cell.angle_gamma   90.00
#
_symmetry.space_group_name_H-M   'P 1'
#
loop_
_entity.id
_entity.type
_entity.pdbx_description
1 polymer ?
#
loop_
_entity_poly.entity_id
_entity_poly.type
_entity_poly.pdbx_seq_one_letter_code
_entity_poly.pdbx_strand_id
1 'polypeptide(L)' 'DLFITSDLRHHPSQDFLEQSALTGETALMNIAHFAAEWLWLSRAAAQLSEKFPDIEFVVSDLSTDPWNFVVMQ' A
#
# COMPACT_ATOMS: atom_id res chain seq x y z
N ASP A 1 12.17 11.79 -9.36
CA ASP A 1 11.42 10.51 -9.30
C ASP A 1 10.46 10.47 -8.10
N LEU A 2 9.71 9.38 -7.90
CA LEU A 2 8.77 9.22 -6.78
C LEU A 2 8.85 7.80 -6.19
N PHE A 3 8.99 7.71 -4.88
CA PHE A 3 8.86 6.47 -4.11
C PHE A 3 7.52 6.46 -3.37
N ILE A 4 6.69 5.44 -3.61
CA ILE A 4 5.36 5.29 -3.03
C ILE A 4 5.40 4.10 -2.07
N THR A 5 4.96 4.32 -0.83
CA THR A 5 4.88 3.27 0.20
C THR A 5 3.80 3.59 1.23
N SER A 6 3.66 2.76 2.25
CA SER A 6 2.74 2.93 3.38
C SER A 6 3.49 2.94 4.71
N ASP A 7 2.77 3.24 5.79
CA ASP A 7 3.25 3.20 7.18
C ASP A 7 4.50 4.03 7.46
N LEU A 8 4.60 5.18 6.78
CA LEU A 8 5.71 6.09 7.01
C LEU A 8 5.73 6.63 8.45
N ARG A 9 6.95 6.64 9.01
CA ARG A 9 7.26 7.28 10.29
C ARG A 9 8.11 8.52 10.05
N HIS A 10 8.10 9.44 11.02
CA HIS A 10 8.79 10.72 10.90
C HIS A 10 10.28 10.59 10.55
N HIS A 11 11.07 9.93 11.41
CA HIS A 11 12.53 9.83 11.20
C HIS A 11 12.92 9.08 9.93
N PRO A 12 12.38 7.88 9.63
CA PRO A 12 12.69 7.22 8.36
C PRO A 12 12.34 8.05 7.12
N SER A 13 11.29 8.87 7.18
CA SER A 13 10.93 9.76 6.08
C SER A 13 11.94 10.90 5.92
N GLN A 14 12.46 11.44 7.03
CA GLN A 14 13.54 12.43 6.99
C GLN A 14 14.83 11.83 6.45
N ASP A 15 15.22 10.66 6.95
CA ASP A 15 16.41 9.94 6.47
C ASP A 15 16.33 9.69 4.96
N PHE A 16 15.15 9.33 4.44
CA PHE A 16 14.92 9.17 3.00
C PHE A 16 15.14 10.48 2.24
N LEU A 17 14.60 11.60 2.73
CA LEU A 17 14.76 12.90 2.07
C LEU A 17 16.23 13.36 2.05
N GLU A 18 16.95 13.17 3.15
CA GLU A 18 18.38 13.50 3.24
C GLU A 18 19.22 12.65 2.27
N GLN A 19 18.96 11.34 2.19
CA GLN A 19 19.65 10.45 1.25
C GLN A 19 19.29 10.75 -0.21
N SER A 20 18.03 11.07 -0.47
CA SER A 20 17.51 11.43 -1.79
C SER A 20 18.19 12.69 -2.33
N ALA A 21 18.44 13.69 -1.49
CA ALA A 21 19.19 14.89 -1.87
C ALA A 21 20.64 14.61 -2.33
N LEU A 22 21.23 13.49 -1.89
CA LEU A 22 22.59 13.09 -2.27
C LEU A 22 22.66 12.21 -3.52
N THR A 23 21.58 11.47 -3.83
CA THR A 23 21.56 10.41 -4.86
C THR A 23 20.67 10.72 -6.07
N GLY A 24 19.94 11.84 -6.03
CA GLY A 24 19.01 12.28 -7.07
C GLY A 24 17.64 12.50 -6.47
N GLU A 25 17.12 13.74 -6.58
CA GLU A 25 15.89 14.17 -5.92
C GLU A 25 14.68 13.29 -6.28
N THR A 26 14.39 12.36 -5.38
CA THR A 26 13.25 11.45 -5.38
C THR A 26 12.27 11.89 -4.30
N ALA A 27 11.04 12.15 -4.70
CA ALA A 27 9.95 12.46 -3.79
C ALA A 27 9.48 11.22 -3.04
N LEU A 28 8.85 11.42 -1.88
CA LEU A 28 8.30 10.36 -1.04
C LEU A 28 6.79 10.57 -0.86
N MET A 29 5.99 9.54 -1.11
CA MET A 29 4.54 9.55 -0.93
C MET A 29 4.08 8.39 -0.05
N ASN A 30 3.32 8.73 0.99
CA ASN A 30 2.60 7.77 1.82
C ASN A 30 1.19 7.55 1.28
N ILE A 31 0.79 6.30 1.10
CA ILE A 31 -0.59 5.91 0.81
C ILE A 31 -1.14 5.04 1.95
N ALA A 32 -2.46 4.95 2.07
CA ALA A 32 -3.10 4.08 3.05
C ALA A 32 -2.67 2.62 2.82
N HIS A 33 -2.21 1.96 3.89
CA HIS A 33 -1.75 0.58 3.84
C HIS A 33 -2.85 -0.36 3.32
N PHE A 34 -4.07 -0.20 3.88
CA PHE A 34 -5.22 -0.97 3.44
C PHE A 34 -5.49 -0.80 1.93
N ALA A 35 -5.48 0.43 1.43
CA ALA A 35 -5.73 0.68 0.01
C ALA A 35 -4.66 0.06 -0.90
N ALA A 36 -3.39 0.09 -0.47
CA ALA A 36 -2.28 -0.52 -1.21
C ALA A 36 -2.39 -2.04 -1.27
N GLU A 37 -2.71 -2.69 -0.15
CA GLU A 37 -2.71 -4.14 -0.05
C GLU A 37 -4.04 -4.79 -0.45
N TRP A 38 -5.18 -4.14 -0.21
CA TRP A 38 -6.47 -4.71 -0.61
C TRP A 38 -6.58 -4.85 -2.13
N LEU A 39 -5.96 -3.93 -2.89
CA LEU A 39 -6.03 -3.88 -4.35
C LEU A 39 -5.55 -5.16 -5.05
N TRP A 40 -4.59 -5.90 -4.47
CA TRP A 40 -4.07 -7.12 -5.11
C TRP A 40 -4.91 -8.37 -4.80
N LEU A 41 -5.81 -8.33 -3.81
CA LEU A 41 -6.58 -9.50 -3.37
C LEU A 41 -7.44 -10.10 -4.48
N SER A 42 -8.05 -9.27 -5.34
CA SER A 42 -8.82 -9.78 -6.49
C SER A 42 -7.95 -10.58 -7.47
N ARG A 43 -6.70 -10.16 -7.67
CA ARG A 43 -5.75 -10.90 -8.51
C ARG A 43 -5.33 -12.22 -7.85
N ALA A 44 -5.08 -12.20 -6.55
CA ALA A 44 -4.74 -13.43 -5.82
C ALA A 44 -5.90 -14.42 -5.80
N ALA A 45 -7.13 -13.96 -5.57
CA ALA A 45 -8.32 -14.80 -5.66
C ALA A 45 -8.43 -15.46 -7.03
N ALA A 46 -8.25 -14.71 -8.13
CA ALA A 46 -8.27 -15.26 -9.48
C ALA A 46 -7.19 -16.33 -9.70
N GLN A 47 -5.96 -16.08 -9.26
CA GLN A 47 -4.85 -17.03 -9.37
C GLN A 47 -5.06 -18.29 -8.51
N LEU A 48 -5.67 -18.14 -7.34
CA LEU A 48 -5.99 -19.26 -6.46
C LEU A 48 -7.15 -20.10 -7.00
N SER A 49 -8.19 -19.47 -7.53
CA SER A 49 -9.31 -20.15 -8.20
C SER A 49 -8.85 -20.96 -9.42
N GLU A 50 -7.89 -20.45 -10.20
CA GLU A 50 -7.30 -21.20 -11.32
C GLU A 50 -6.54 -22.45 -10.83
N LYS A 51 -5.82 -22.32 -9.71
CA LYS A 51 -5.03 -23.42 -9.14
C LYS A 51 -5.87 -24.45 -8.39
N PHE A 52 -7.01 -24.04 -7.83
CA PHE A 52 -7.87 -24.86 -7.00
C PHE A 52 -9.35 -24.67 -7.42
N PRO A 53 -9.78 -25.29 -8.52
CA PRO A 53 -11.10 -25.03 -9.12
C PRO A 53 -12.27 -25.51 -8.26
N ASP A 54 -12.04 -26.45 -7.34
CA ASP A 54 -13.05 -26.98 -6.43
C ASP A 54 -13.20 -26.16 -5.13
N ILE A 55 -12.43 -25.08 -4.96
CA ILE A 55 -12.45 -24.21 -3.78
C ILE A 55 -12.98 -22.83 -4.18
N GLU A 56 -13.96 -22.33 -3.44
CA GLU A 56 -14.44 -20.95 -3.56
C GLU A 56 -13.49 -19.98 -2.83
N PHE A 57 -13.07 -18.92 -3.53
CA PHE A 57 -12.30 -17.82 -2.95
C PHE A 57 -13.12 -16.53 -3.05
N VAL A 58 -13.31 -15.87 -1.91
CA VAL A 58 -14.07 -14.62 -1.82
C VAL A 58 -13.16 -13.51 -1.27
N VAL A 59 -13.18 -12.35 -1.92
CA VAL A 59 -12.53 -11.15 -1.41
C VAL A 59 -13.58 -10.34 -0.65
N SER A 60 -13.28 -9.98 0.59
CA SER A 60 -14.18 -9.16 1.41
C SER A 60 -14.16 -7.71 0.93
N ASP A 61 -15.33 -7.14 0.64
CA ASP A 61 -15.51 -5.71 0.33
C ASP A 61 -15.58 -4.82 1.59
N LEU A 62 -15.65 -5.42 2.79
CA LEU A 62 -15.60 -4.65 4.03
C LEU A 62 -14.21 -4.05 4.21
N SER A 63 -14.14 -2.71 4.26
CA SER A 63 -12.91 -2.00 4.60
C SER A 63 -12.51 -2.31 6.04
N THR A 64 -11.27 -2.76 6.21
CA THR A 64 -10.65 -3.01 7.52
C THR A 64 -9.62 -1.95 7.87
N ASP A 65 -9.60 -0.82 7.17
CA ASP A 65 -8.74 0.30 7.53
C ASP A 65 -9.20 0.89 8.87
N PRO A 66 -8.36 0.86 9.93
CA PRO A 66 -8.72 1.48 11.20
C PRO A 66 -8.77 3.02 11.10
N TRP A 67 -8.17 3.60 10.06
CA TRP A 67 -8.08 5.05 9.84
C TRP A 67 -9.13 5.52 8.84
N ASN A 68 -10.39 5.52 9.27
CA ASN A 68 -11.52 5.99 8.46
C ASN A 68 -11.69 7.52 8.41
N PHE A 69 -10.73 8.27 8.97
CA PHE A 69 -10.78 9.73 9.08
C PHE A 69 -9.60 10.37 8.34
N VAL A 70 -9.91 11.33 7.47
CA VAL A 70 -8.93 12.11 6.72
C VAL A 70 -8.87 13.51 7.32
N VAL A 71 -7.70 13.92 7.82
CA VAL A 71 -7.41 15.35 8.03
C VAL A 71 -6.93 15.89 6.69
N MET A 72 -7.79 16.65 6.00
CA MET A 72 -7.33 17.41 4.83
C MET A 72 -6.41 18.52 5.31
N GLN A 73 -5.14 18.48 4.90
CA GLN A 73 -4.14 19.52 5.17
C GLN A 73 -4.00 20.43 3.96
#